data_AF-A0A7S3RBJ1-F1
#
_entry.id   AF-A0A7S3RBJ1-F1
#
_cell.length_a   1.000
_cell.length_b   1.000
_cell.length_c   1.000
_cell.angle_alpha   90.00
_cell.angle_beta   90.00
_cell.angle_gamma   90.00
#
_symmetry.space_group_name_H-M   'P 1'
#
loop_
_entity.id
_entity.type
_entity.pdbx_description
1 polymer ?
#
loop_
_entity_poly.entity_id
_entity_poly.type
_entity_poly.pdbx_seq_one_letter_code
_entity_poly.pdbx_strand_id
1 'polypeptide(L)'
;ELALGALGPFGAFSDVRAKTVTLLHRMVETFSLDVLGYLQPALPHLLHTADAKDTADVASLLVQLVLKFKSAIASSISPVIAPMTAGIFSHVSKLEAALAAEAASSDARGPVSEEGRERRTLLRAYVTFLHALTHNDLVPVMCDSNNWNLLDGALSRLLQSSVEGPDLSLQRQSFSVLEKIVEYLGGKYESFDGYIRDRILPACFTALMQPHFNLQDASALALLEAIASLQIVMLAKLGAPFLSHLHDVYLPSIQCSAEFCDEYARLLSQGDARQLRDFLRERMNPGSSARKSQ
;
A
#
# COMPACT_ATOMS: atom_id res chain seq x y z
N GLU A 1 29.68 -17.11 7.14
CA GLU A 1 30.47 -15.85 7.13
C GLU A 1 31.06 -15.48 5.78
N LEU A 2 31.73 -16.38 5.05
CA LEU A 2 32.42 -16.05 3.78
C LEU A 2 31.55 -15.38 2.69
N ALA A 3 30.30 -15.81 2.49
CA ALA A 3 29.44 -15.23 1.44
C ALA A 3 28.89 -13.84 1.80
N LEU A 4 28.55 -13.60 3.07
CA LEU A 4 28.04 -12.29 3.52
C LEU A 4 29.18 -11.29 3.75
N GLY A 5 30.34 -11.77 4.19
CA GLY A 5 31.56 -10.96 4.27
C GLY A 5 32.02 -10.45 2.90
N ALA A 6 31.67 -11.14 1.81
CA ALA A 6 31.94 -10.70 0.44
C ALA A 6 31.09 -9.49 0.01
N LEU A 7 29.96 -9.20 0.68
CA LEU A 7 29.13 -8.01 0.39
C LEU A 7 29.86 -6.70 0.72
N GLY A 8 30.76 -6.70 1.70
CA GLY A 8 31.57 -5.53 2.03
C GLY A 8 32.45 -5.08 0.85
N PRO A 9 33.40 -5.92 0.39
CA PRO A 9 34.31 -5.56 -0.69
C PRO A 9 33.70 -5.67 -2.10
N PHE A 10 32.70 -6.54 -2.33
CA PHE A 10 32.17 -6.84 -3.66
C PHE A 10 30.69 -6.50 -3.83
N GLY A 11 30.07 -5.79 -2.88
CA GLY A 11 28.65 -5.40 -2.94
C GLY A 11 28.27 -4.51 -4.13
N ALA A 12 29.25 -3.90 -4.81
CA ALA A 12 29.03 -3.13 -6.03
C ALA A 12 28.62 -3.98 -7.24
N PHE A 13 28.94 -5.28 -7.25
CA PHE A 13 28.62 -6.18 -8.37
C PHE A 13 27.23 -6.80 -8.19
N SER A 14 26.34 -6.61 -9.17
CA SER A 14 24.96 -7.13 -9.16
C SER A 14 24.92 -8.65 -9.00
N ASP A 15 25.80 -9.40 -9.66
CA ASP A 15 25.87 -10.85 -9.54
C ASP A 15 26.15 -11.33 -8.11
N VAL A 16 26.98 -10.59 -7.36
CA VAL A 16 27.30 -10.91 -5.96
C VAL A 16 26.09 -10.64 -5.08
N ARG A 17 25.39 -9.51 -5.30
CA ARG A 17 24.15 -9.19 -4.58
C ARG A 17 23.07 -10.24 -4.85
N ALA A 18 22.78 -10.55 -6.11
CA ALA A 18 21.75 -11.51 -6.51
C ALA A 18 22.00 -12.92 -5.94
N LYS A 19 23.25 -13.40 -5.99
CA LYS A 19 23.63 -14.70 -5.38
C LYS A 19 23.50 -14.67 -3.86
N THR A 20 23.82 -13.54 -3.23
CA THR A 20 23.69 -13.38 -1.78
C THR A 20 22.23 -13.33 -1.35
N VAL A 21 21.37 -12.62 -2.07
CA VAL A 21 19.91 -12.60 -1.83
C VAL A 21 19.31 -13.99 -2.02
N THR A 22 19.70 -14.71 -3.09
CA THR A 22 19.27 -16.10 -3.32
C THR A 22 19.69 -17.02 -2.18
N LEU A 23 20.92 -16.89 -1.69
CA LEU A 23 21.40 -17.63 -0.53
C LEU A 23 20.60 -17.29 0.71
N LEU A 24 20.32 -16.01 0.96
CA LEU A 24 19.52 -15.56 2.10
C LEU A 24 18.10 -16.10 2.04
N HIS A 25 17.43 -16.14 0.88
CA HIS A 25 16.11 -16.77 0.73
C HIS A 25 16.13 -18.24 1.17
N ARG A 26 17.14 -19.01 0.73
CA ARG A 26 17.31 -20.41 1.13
C ARG A 26 17.65 -20.55 2.61
N MET A 27 18.44 -19.63 3.17
CA MET A 27 18.74 -19.61 4.60
C MET A 27 17.48 -19.34 5.42
N VAL A 28 16.64 -18.39 4.97
CA VAL A 28 15.36 -18.11 5.61
C VAL A 28 14.44 -19.30 5.56
N GLU A 29 14.49 -20.16 4.54
CA GLU A 29 13.70 -21.42 4.54
C GLU A 29 14.25 -22.44 5.54
N THR A 30 15.56 -22.61 5.57
CA THR A 30 16.24 -23.73 6.26
C THR A 30 16.57 -23.49 7.72
N PHE A 31 16.75 -22.25 8.16
CA PHE A 31 17.19 -21.91 9.51
C PHE A 31 16.10 -21.17 10.33
N SER A 32 16.24 -21.21 11.66
CA SER A 32 15.45 -20.50 12.68
C SER A 32 15.83 -19.00 12.77
N LEU A 33 15.38 -18.30 13.83
CA LEU A 33 15.61 -16.87 14.09
C LEU A 33 17.10 -16.45 14.01
N ASP A 34 18.04 -17.40 14.10
CA ASP A 34 19.48 -17.17 14.02
C ASP A 34 19.93 -16.54 12.70
N VAL A 35 19.14 -16.65 11.61
CA VAL A 35 19.41 -15.97 10.32
C VAL A 35 19.40 -14.45 10.46
N LEU A 36 18.65 -13.91 11.42
CA LEU A 36 18.44 -12.47 11.56
C LEU A 36 19.74 -11.74 11.92
N GLY A 37 20.59 -12.35 12.75
CA GLY A 37 21.89 -11.79 13.10
C GLY A 37 22.82 -11.64 11.90
N TYR A 38 22.62 -12.45 10.86
CA TYR A 38 23.37 -12.38 9.60
C TYR A 38 22.77 -11.38 8.60
N LEU A 39 21.47 -11.11 8.70
CA LEU A 39 20.76 -10.22 7.78
C LEU A 39 21.00 -8.73 8.10
N GLN A 40 20.94 -8.33 9.37
CA GLN A 40 21.05 -6.92 9.76
C GLN A 40 22.36 -6.26 9.28
N PRO A 41 23.54 -6.89 9.38
CA PRO A 41 24.78 -6.31 8.86
C PRO A 41 24.87 -6.33 7.33
N ALA A 42 24.20 -7.27 6.67
CA ALA A 42 24.24 -7.44 5.21
C ALA A 42 23.35 -6.42 4.47
N LEU A 43 22.22 -6.03 5.08
CA LEU A 43 21.18 -5.19 4.45
C LEU A 43 21.66 -3.83 3.92
N PRO A 44 22.41 -3.01 4.68
CA PRO A 44 22.93 -1.76 4.15
C PRO A 44 23.79 -1.96 2.90
N HIS A 45 24.57 -3.03 2.87
CA HIS A 45 25.44 -3.38 1.74
C HIS A 45 24.64 -3.86 0.52
N LEU A 46 23.53 -4.57 0.74
CA LEU A 46 22.62 -4.99 -0.32
C LEU A 46 21.94 -3.79 -1.00
N LEU A 47 21.65 -2.73 -0.25
CA LEU A 47 20.93 -1.54 -0.76
C LEU A 47 21.85 -0.41 -1.28
N HIS A 48 23.11 -0.33 -0.85
CA HIS A 48 24.00 0.80 -1.15
C HIS A 48 24.24 1.04 -2.66
N THR A 49 24.12 0.00 -3.49
CA THR A 49 24.30 0.07 -4.95
C THR A 49 23.26 -0.76 -5.72
N ALA A 50 22.12 -1.05 -5.08
CA ALA A 50 21.04 -1.80 -5.69
C ALA A 50 20.47 -1.05 -6.90
N ASP A 51 20.17 -1.77 -7.97
CA ASP A 51 19.25 -1.29 -8.99
C ASP A 51 17.78 -1.53 -8.56
N ALA A 52 16.85 -1.17 -9.43
CA ALA A 52 15.42 -1.34 -9.15
C ALA A 52 15.02 -2.82 -8.98
N LYS A 53 15.64 -3.73 -9.74
CA LYS A 53 15.42 -5.16 -9.63
C LYS A 53 15.96 -5.73 -8.33
N ASP A 54 17.21 -5.40 -7.98
CA ASP A 54 17.84 -5.79 -6.72
C ASP A 54 17.02 -5.30 -5.52
N THR A 55 16.51 -4.06 -5.59
CA THR A 55 15.67 -3.48 -4.54
C THR A 55 14.35 -4.26 -4.39
N ALA A 56 13.74 -4.69 -5.49
CA ALA A 56 12.54 -5.53 -5.46
C ALA A 56 12.83 -6.92 -4.89
N ASP A 57 13.97 -7.53 -5.22
CA ASP A 57 14.40 -8.82 -4.69
C ASP A 57 14.66 -8.75 -3.17
N VAL A 58 15.30 -7.68 -2.70
CA VAL A 58 15.47 -7.43 -1.26
C VAL A 58 14.12 -7.20 -0.57
N ALA A 59 13.20 -6.45 -1.16
CA ALA A 59 11.84 -6.29 -0.62
C ALA A 59 11.12 -7.64 -0.47
N SER A 60 11.25 -8.53 -1.46
CA SER A 60 10.72 -9.90 -1.41
C SER A 60 11.31 -10.72 -0.26
N LEU A 61 12.63 -10.64 -0.05
CA LEU A 61 13.30 -11.28 1.08
C LEU A 61 12.76 -10.78 2.43
N LEU A 62 12.54 -9.47 2.57
CA LEU A 62 11.98 -8.89 3.78
C LEU A 62 10.53 -9.33 4.01
N VAL A 63 9.72 -9.42 2.95
CA VAL A 63 8.37 -10.02 3.03
C VAL A 63 8.45 -11.45 3.56
N GLN A 64 9.34 -12.28 3.01
CA GLN A 64 9.51 -13.67 3.45
C GLN A 64 9.84 -13.76 4.95
N LEU A 65 10.72 -12.88 5.43
CA LEU A 65 11.10 -12.81 6.84
C LEU A 65 9.93 -12.40 7.73
N VAL A 66 9.20 -11.35 7.35
CA VAL A 66 8.02 -10.89 8.09
C VAL A 66 6.95 -11.98 8.15
N LEU A 67 6.70 -12.68 7.05
CA LEU A 67 5.71 -13.77 7.04
C LEU A 67 6.16 -14.98 7.88
N LYS A 68 7.46 -15.32 7.86
CA LYS A 68 7.99 -16.46 8.61
C LYS A 68 8.01 -16.20 10.12
N PHE A 69 8.46 -15.02 10.52
CA PHE A 69 8.77 -14.75 11.93
C PHE A 69 7.84 -13.72 12.60
N LYS A 70 6.99 -13.02 11.84
CA LYS A 70 5.93 -12.11 12.31
C LYS A 70 6.46 -11.06 13.29
N SER A 71 5.78 -10.85 14.42
CA SER A 71 6.15 -9.88 15.45
C SER A 71 7.50 -10.16 16.13
N ALA A 72 8.05 -11.38 16.03
CA ALA A 72 9.33 -11.73 16.66
C ALA A 72 10.52 -10.96 16.07
N ILE A 73 10.38 -10.39 14.87
CA ILE A 73 11.46 -9.66 14.19
C ILE A 73 11.32 -8.14 14.27
N ALA A 74 10.44 -7.63 15.13
CA ALA A 74 10.17 -6.21 15.26
C ALA A 74 11.44 -5.37 15.47
N SER A 75 12.32 -5.78 16.37
CA SER A 75 13.60 -5.10 16.62
C SER A 75 14.56 -5.22 15.43
N SER A 76 14.51 -6.33 14.70
CA SER A 76 15.38 -6.57 13.56
C SER A 76 14.96 -5.84 12.29
N ILE A 77 13.65 -5.64 12.08
CA ILE A 77 13.08 -5.01 10.89
C ILE A 77 12.99 -3.49 11.00
N SER A 78 12.82 -2.94 12.21
CA SER A 78 12.78 -1.48 12.46
C SER A 78 13.86 -0.68 11.73
N PRO A 79 15.17 -1.00 11.87
CA PRO A 79 16.23 -0.21 11.23
C PRO A 79 16.28 -0.37 9.70
N VAL A 80 15.51 -1.30 9.14
CA VAL A 80 15.55 -1.70 7.72
C VAL A 80 14.46 -0.99 6.91
N ILE A 81 13.32 -0.69 7.54
CA ILE A 81 12.17 -0.07 6.89
C ILE A 81 12.58 1.25 6.23
N ALA A 82 13.31 2.11 6.95
CA ALA A 82 13.71 3.41 6.43
C ALA A 82 14.62 3.35 5.20
N PRO A 83 15.77 2.63 5.23
CA PRO A 83 16.60 2.43 4.05
C PRO A 83 15.85 1.83 2.85
N MET A 84 14.96 0.85 3.09
CA MET A 84 14.15 0.24 2.04
C MET A 84 13.20 1.23 1.37
N THR A 85 12.44 1.99 2.17
CA THR A 85 11.51 3.00 1.66
C THR A 85 12.25 4.08 0.88
N ALA A 86 13.38 4.56 1.40
CA ALA A 86 14.20 5.56 0.71
C ALA A 86 14.77 5.05 -0.62
N GLY A 87 15.26 3.81 -0.65
CA GLY A 87 15.76 3.17 -1.88
C GLY A 87 14.67 3.06 -2.93
N ILE A 88 13.52 2.49 -2.57
CA ILE A 88 12.36 2.36 -3.48
C ILE A 88 11.92 3.72 -4.01
N PHE A 89 11.81 4.75 -3.15
CA PHE A 89 11.38 6.08 -3.56
C PHE A 89 12.37 6.74 -4.51
N SER A 90 13.67 6.54 -4.29
CA SER A 90 14.70 7.03 -5.21
C SER A 90 14.57 6.40 -6.60
N HIS A 91 14.39 5.09 -6.68
CA HIS A 91 14.22 4.40 -7.97
C HIS A 91 12.91 4.77 -8.66
N VAL A 92 11.79 4.81 -7.92
CA VAL A 92 10.49 5.21 -8.47
C VAL A 92 10.53 6.64 -9.01
N SER A 93 11.16 7.57 -8.28
CA SER A 93 11.29 8.96 -8.75
C SER A 93 12.13 9.09 -10.03
N LYS A 94 13.22 8.32 -10.15
CA LYS A 94 14.03 8.27 -11.38
C LYS A 94 13.23 7.73 -12.57
N LEU A 95 12.46 6.66 -12.36
CA LEU A 95 11.63 6.06 -13.40
C LEU A 95 10.48 7.00 -13.82
N GLU A 96 9.87 7.71 -12.87
CA GLU A 96 8.85 8.73 -13.17
C GLU A 96 9.43 9.90 -13.99
N ALA A 97 10.65 10.33 -13.70
CA ALA A 97 11.34 11.36 -14.47
C ALA A 97 11.69 10.90 -15.90
N ALA A 98 12.12 9.65 -16.07
CA ALA A 98 12.39 9.05 -17.38
C ALA A 98 11.11 8.97 -18.23
N LEU A 99 10.01 8.48 -17.65
CA LEU A 99 8.70 8.41 -18.30
C LEU A 99 8.19 9.79 -18.73
N ALA A 100 8.41 10.83 -17.90
CA ALA A 100 8.03 12.20 -18.24
C ALA A 100 8.87 12.77 -19.39
N ALA A 101 10.17 12.45 -19.44
CA ALA A 101 11.06 12.85 -20.54
C ALA A 101 10.70 12.15 -21.86
N GLU A 102 10.35 10.87 -21.81
CA GLU A 102 9.87 10.11 -22.97
C GLU A 102 8.56 10.65 -23.51
N ALA A 103 7.61 10.98 -22.62
CA ALA A 103 6.32 11.57 -23.01
C ALA A 103 6.47 12.96 -23.66
N ALA A 104 7.53 13.69 -23.34
CA ALA A 104 7.86 14.98 -23.97
C ALA A 104 8.52 14.83 -25.35
N SER A 105 9.06 13.64 -25.66
CA SER A 105 9.61 13.32 -26.98
C SER A 105 8.52 12.76 -27.89
N SER A 106 8.44 13.22 -29.15
CA SER A 106 7.37 12.84 -30.08
C SER A 106 7.42 11.40 -30.61
N ASP A 107 8.30 10.55 -30.07
CA ASP A 107 8.55 9.17 -30.53
C ASP A 107 7.79 8.11 -29.72
N ALA A 108 6.70 8.51 -29.07
CA ALA A 108 5.88 7.67 -28.20
C ALA A 108 5.22 6.51 -28.96
N ARG A 109 5.94 5.39 -29.13
CA ARG A 109 5.39 4.13 -29.65
C ARG A 109 5.90 2.90 -28.90
N GLY A 110 5.02 2.35 -28.07
CA GLY A 110 5.08 0.98 -27.54
C GLY A 110 4.01 0.73 -26.47
N PRO A 111 3.42 -0.48 -26.38
CA PRO A 111 2.48 -0.82 -25.31
C PRO A 111 3.25 -1.03 -24.00
N VAL A 112 3.16 -0.03 -23.10
CA VAL A 112 3.81 0.07 -21.78
C VAL A 112 5.35 0.05 -21.88
N SER A 113 5.99 1.22 -21.73
CA SER A 113 7.46 1.33 -21.70
C SER A 113 8.07 0.45 -20.60
N GLU A 114 9.32 0.06 -20.78
CA GLU A 114 10.05 -0.79 -19.84
C GLU A 114 10.11 -0.16 -18.45
N GLU A 115 10.37 1.15 -18.40
CA GLU A 115 10.38 2.01 -17.21
C GLU A 115 9.03 1.97 -16.48
N GLY A 116 7.93 1.96 -17.24
CA GLY A 116 6.58 1.85 -16.70
C GLY A 116 6.32 0.49 -16.03
N ARG A 117 6.87 -0.58 -16.58
CA ARG A 117 6.76 -1.94 -16.01
C ARG A 117 7.62 -2.08 -14.77
N GLU A 118 8.84 -1.56 -14.79
CA GLU A 118 9.76 -1.58 -13.66
C GLU A 118 9.20 -0.75 -12.49
N ARG A 119 8.66 0.45 -12.76
CA ARG A 119 7.96 1.28 -11.78
C ARG A 119 6.83 0.50 -11.10
N ARG A 120 5.98 -0.17 -11.89
CA ARG A 120 4.86 -0.96 -11.35
C ARG A 120 5.35 -2.13 -10.49
N THR A 121 6.42 -2.78 -10.90
CA THR A 121 7.03 -3.90 -10.16
C THR A 121 7.55 -3.44 -8.80
N LEU A 122 8.27 -2.31 -8.76
CA LEU A 122 8.75 -1.71 -7.52
C LEU A 122 7.61 -1.28 -6.58
N LEU A 123 6.58 -0.60 -7.11
CA LEU A 123 5.43 -0.20 -6.31
C LEU A 123 4.68 -1.40 -5.74
N ARG A 124 4.53 -2.48 -6.52
CA ARG A 124 3.95 -3.73 -6.02
C ARG A 124 4.79 -4.35 -4.93
N ALA A 125 6.11 -4.41 -5.10
CA ALA A 125 7.03 -4.92 -4.08
C ALA A 125 6.91 -4.10 -2.78
N TYR A 126 6.83 -2.78 -2.89
CA TYR A 126 6.67 -1.88 -1.74
C TYR A 126 5.35 -2.07 -1.01
N VAL A 127 4.22 -2.05 -1.72
CA VAL A 127 2.90 -2.25 -1.09
C VAL A 127 2.79 -3.64 -0.48
N THR A 128 3.36 -4.66 -1.13
CA THR A 128 3.42 -6.03 -0.57
C THR A 128 4.23 -6.07 0.72
N PHE A 129 5.36 -5.36 0.76
CA PHE A 129 6.17 -5.21 1.97
C PHE A 129 5.40 -4.51 3.10
N LEU A 130 4.78 -3.36 2.82
CA LEU A 130 3.97 -2.65 3.82
C LEU A 130 2.79 -3.50 4.30
N HIS A 131 2.12 -4.22 3.38
CA HIS A 131 1.04 -5.13 3.71
C HIS A 131 1.51 -6.26 4.64
N ALA A 132 2.69 -6.83 4.39
CA ALA A 132 3.27 -7.84 5.27
C ALA A 132 3.51 -7.25 6.67
N LEU A 133 4.06 -6.05 6.79
CA LEU A 133 4.27 -5.39 8.08
C LEU A 133 2.94 -5.16 8.82
N THR A 134 1.95 -4.56 8.16
CA THR A 134 0.70 -4.18 8.81
C THR A 134 -0.16 -5.37 9.22
N HIS A 135 -0.08 -6.49 8.52
CA HIS A 135 -0.88 -7.70 8.81
C HIS A 135 -0.17 -8.73 9.69
N ASN A 136 1.06 -8.45 10.13
CA ASN A 136 1.81 -9.30 11.07
C ASN A 136 2.16 -8.56 12.36
N ASP A 137 1.29 -7.63 12.78
CA ASP A 137 1.40 -6.86 14.03
C ASP A 137 2.65 -5.97 14.14
N LEU A 138 3.21 -5.54 13.00
CA LEU A 138 4.41 -4.68 12.95
C LEU A 138 4.08 -3.20 12.67
N VAL A 139 2.80 -2.79 12.71
CA VAL A 139 2.40 -1.38 12.61
C VAL A 139 3.14 -0.48 13.63
N PRO A 140 3.33 -0.88 14.91
CA PRO A 140 4.09 -0.06 15.85
C PRO A 140 5.53 0.21 15.42
N VAL A 141 6.15 -0.72 14.69
CA VAL A 141 7.53 -0.59 14.18
C VAL A 141 7.59 0.45 13.05
N MET A 142 6.55 0.51 12.21
CA MET A 142 6.45 1.54 11.17
C MET A 142 6.29 2.95 11.76
N CYS A 143 5.79 3.06 12.99
CA CYS A 143 5.52 4.33 13.68
C CYS A 143 6.53 4.62 14.80
N ASP A 144 7.66 3.93 14.85
CA ASP A 144 8.72 4.20 15.82
C ASP A 144 9.52 5.46 15.46
N SER A 145 10.42 5.89 16.35
CA SER A 145 11.25 7.08 16.15
C SER A 145 12.16 7.00 14.92
N ASN A 146 12.47 5.80 14.43
CA ASN A 146 13.35 5.60 13.27
C ASN A 146 12.59 5.80 11.97
N ASN A 147 11.31 5.42 11.94
CA ASN A 147 10.50 5.35 10.72
C ASN A 147 9.45 6.46 10.61
N TRP A 148 9.15 7.17 11.72
CA TRP A 148 8.12 8.22 11.77
C TRP A 148 8.26 9.27 10.66
N ASN A 149 9.48 9.73 10.39
CA ASN A 149 9.76 10.76 9.39
C ASN A 149 9.42 10.34 7.95
N LEU A 150 9.30 9.03 7.68
CA LEU A 150 8.98 8.48 6.36
C LEU A 150 7.50 8.16 6.20
N LEU A 151 6.73 8.22 7.29
CA LEU A 151 5.32 7.84 7.29
C LEU A 151 4.50 8.71 6.34
N ASP A 152 4.73 10.02 6.31
CA ASP A 152 4.00 10.94 5.42
C ASP A 152 4.25 10.61 3.93
N GLY A 153 5.50 10.35 3.56
CA GLY A 153 5.88 9.92 2.22
C GLY A 153 5.27 8.55 1.87
N ALA A 154 5.29 7.60 2.82
CA ALA A 154 4.67 6.28 2.66
C ALA A 154 3.17 6.36 2.43
N LEU A 155 2.45 7.16 3.23
CA LEU A 155 1.01 7.39 3.11
C LEU A 155 0.67 8.06 1.78
N SER A 156 1.42 9.08 1.39
CA SER A 156 1.21 9.77 0.11
C SER A 156 1.37 8.82 -1.08
N ARG A 157 2.39 7.94 -1.07
CA ARG A 157 2.56 6.91 -2.11
C ARG A 157 1.51 5.81 -2.06
N LEU A 158 1.03 5.42 -0.88
CA LEU A 158 -0.07 4.46 -0.74
C LEU A 158 -1.37 5.02 -1.31
N LEU A 159 -1.70 6.28 -1.03
CA LEU A 159 -2.88 6.96 -1.58
C LEU A 159 -2.81 7.03 -3.10
N GLN A 160 -1.66 7.40 -3.65
CA GLN A 160 -1.42 7.39 -5.09
C GLN A 160 -1.62 5.98 -5.69
N SER A 161 -1.03 4.95 -5.06
CA SER A 161 -1.16 3.56 -5.50
C SER A 161 -2.57 2.98 -5.36
N SER A 162 -3.41 3.59 -4.50
CA SER A 162 -4.81 3.20 -4.28
C SER A 162 -5.73 3.68 -5.41
N VAL A 163 -5.33 4.74 -6.12
CA VAL A 163 -6.13 5.37 -7.18
C VAL A 163 -5.57 5.05 -8.57
N GLU A 164 -4.24 4.93 -8.72
CA GLU A 164 -3.60 4.64 -10.00
C GLU A 164 -3.94 3.22 -10.51
N GLY A 165 -4.44 3.13 -11.76
CA GLY A 165 -4.86 1.89 -12.41
C GLY A 165 -3.88 1.36 -13.47
N PRO A 166 -4.08 0.12 -13.99
CA PRO A 166 -5.30 -0.70 -13.88
C PRO A 166 -5.24 -1.83 -12.83
N ASP A 167 -4.26 -1.82 -11.92
CA ASP A 167 -3.96 -2.95 -11.03
C ASP A 167 -4.85 -2.96 -9.76
N LEU A 168 -6.07 -3.48 -9.90
CA LEU A 168 -7.05 -3.53 -8.79
C LEU A 168 -6.55 -4.33 -7.57
N SER A 169 -5.64 -5.30 -7.79
CA SER A 169 -5.05 -6.07 -6.70
C SER A 169 -4.15 -5.22 -5.80
N LEU A 170 -3.35 -4.34 -6.42
CA LEU A 170 -2.46 -3.41 -5.74
C LEU A 170 -3.27 -2.31 -5.03
N GLN A 171 -4.31 -1.80 -5.68
CA GLN A 171 -5.23 -0.83 -5.06
C GLN A 171 -5.86 -1.41 -3.79
N ARG A 172 -6.39 -2.64 -3.87
CA ARG A 172 -7.00 -3.33 -2.72
C ARG A 172 -6.01 -3.52 -1.57
N GLN A 173 -4.78 -3.97 -1.88
CA GLN A 173 -3.73 -4.11 -0.87
C GLN A 173 -3.37 -2.76 -0.23
N SER A 174 -3.32 -1.69 -1.03
CA SER A 174 -3.03 -0.33 -0.53
C SER A 174 -4.10 0.13 0.46
N PHE A 175 -5.39 -0.08 0.16
CA PHE A 175 -6.47 0.20 1.10
C PHE A 175 -6.41 -0.67 2.37
N SER A 176 -6.04 -1.96 2.24
CA SER A 176 -5.87 -2.84 3.41
C SER A 176 -4.72 -2.39 4.32
N VAL A 177 -3.64 -1.82 3.75
CA VAL A 177 -2.54 -1.20 4.50
C VAL A 177 -3.04 0.06 5.21
N LEU A 178 -3.75 0.94 4.50
CA LEU A 178 -4.32 2.16 5.07
C LEU A 178 -5.29 1.85 6.21
N GLU A 179 -6.11 0.80 6.09
CA GLU A 179 -7.01 0.33 7.14
C GLU A 179 -6.27 0.05 8.44
N LYS A 180 -5.20 -0.74 8.39
CA LYS A 180 -4.40 -1.08 9.57
C LYS A 180 -3.67 0.13 10.16
N ILE A 181 -3.21 1.06 9.33
CA ILE A 181 -2.58 2.31 9.82
C ILE A 181 -3.62 3.19 10.51
N VAL A 182 -4.81 3.36 9.93
CA VAL A 182 -5.93 4.11 10.52
C VAL A 182 -6.40 3.45 11.81
N GLU A 183 -6.46 2.11 11.85
CA GLU A 183 -6.80 1.37 13.07
C GLU A 183 -5.81 1.67 14.21
N TYR A 184 -4.53 1.84 13.88
CA TYR A 184 -3.48 2.10 14.86
C TYR A 184 -3.34 3.57 15.25
N LEU A 185 -3.44 4.52 14.32
CA LEU A 185 -3.16 5.95 14.54
C LEU A 185 -4.43 6.82 14.69
N GLY A 186 -5.57 6.37 14.16
CA GLY A 186 -6.82 7.13 14.21
C GLY A 186 -7.25 7.40 15.65
N GLY A 187 -7.60 8.65 15.93
CA GLY A 187 -8.00 9.14 17.25
C GLY A 187 -6.83 9.36 18.23
N LYS A 188 -5.57 9.04 17.85
CA LYS A 188 -4.39 9.31 18.70
C LYS A 188 -3.80 10.70 18.46
N TYR A 189 -3.90 11.20 17.23
CA TYR A 189 -3.30 12.46 16.82
C TYR A 189 -4.30 13.25 15.97
N GLU A 190 -4.67 14.45 16.42
CA GLU A 190 -5.62 15.32 15.71
C GLU A 190 -5.16 15.66 14.28
N SER A 191 -3.85 15.83 14.09
CA SER A 191 -3.24 16.03 12.77
C SER A 191 -3.49 14.86 11.82
N PHE A 192 -3.46 13.63 12.33
CA PHE A 192 -3.74 12.43 11.55
C PHE A 192 -5.25 12.26 11.29
N ASP A 193 -6.11 12.65 12.23
CA ASP A 193 -7.56 12.66 12.02
C ASP A 193 -7.96 13.66 10.92
N GLY A 194 -7.28 14.81 10.86
CA GLY A 194 -7.38 15.75 9.73
C GLY A 194 -6.94 15.11 8.42
N TYR A 195 -5.78 14.45 8.41
CA TYR A 195 -5.27 13.72 7.23
C TYR A 195 -6.25 12.64 6.74
N ILE A 196 -6.90 11.90 7.64
CA ILE A 196 -7.93 10.91 7.30
C ILE A 196 -9.08 11.58 6.54
N ARG A 197 -9.62 12.69 7.06
CA ARG A 197 -10.74 13.40 6.44
C ARG A 197 -10.36 14.06 5.12
N ASP A 198 -9.18 14.66 5.05
CA ASP A 198 -8.81 15.53 3.93
C ASP A 198 -8.12 14.76 2.78
N ARG A 199 -7.56 13.57 3.05
CA ARG A 199 -6.77 12.81 2.07
C ARG A 199 -7.26 11.37 1.88
N ILE A 200 -7.41 10.61 2.97
CA ILE A 200 -7.74 9.17 2.87
C ILE A 200 -9.20 8.98 2.46
N LEU A 201 -10.13 9.73 3.06
CA LEU A 201 -11.55 9.68 2.71
C LEU A 201 -11.79 10.03 1.22
N PRO A 202 -11.23 11.14 0.67
CA PRO A 202 -11.34 11.42 -0.75
C PRO A 202 -10.78 10.33 -1.66
N ALA A 203 -9.67 9.69 -1.29
CA ALA A 203 -9.08 8.62 -2.08
C ALA A 203 -10.01 7.40 -2.20
N CYS A 204 -10.80 7.10 -1.16
CA CYS A 204 -11.81 6.03 -1.17
C CYS A 204 -12.79 6.20 -2.34
N PHE A 205 -13.37 7.39 -2.49
CA PHE A 205 -14.33 7.67 -3.55
C PHE A 205 -13.64 7.89 -4.91
N THR A 206 -12.47 8.52 -4.92
CA THR A 206 -11.70 8.74 -6.16
C THR A 206 -11.33 7.43 -6.84
N ALA A 207 -11.00 6.37 -6.08
CA ALA A 207 -10.73 5.03 -6.61
C ALA A 207 -11.96 4.41 -7.29
N LEU A 208 -13.15 4.62 -6.74
CA LEU A 208 -14.42 4.13 -7.30
C LEU A 208 -14.85 4.85 -8.58
N MET A 209 -14.41 6.10 -8.75
CA MET A 209 -14.71 6.93 -9.92
C MET A 209 -13.75 6.71 -11.10
N GLN A 210 -12.77 5.81 -10.96
CA GLN A 210 -11.80 5.56 -12.03
C GLN A 210 -12.43 4.83 -13.22
N PRO A 211 -12.03 5.14 -14.46
CA PRO A 211 -12.64 4.58 -15.67
C PRO A 211 -12.43 3.06 -15.81
N HIS A 212 -11.39 2.50 -15.18
CA HIS A 212 -11.10 1.07 -15.18
C HIS A 212 -11.87 0.27 -14.11
N PHE A 213 -12.63 0.95 -13.25
CA PHE A 213 -13.36 0.29 -12.17
C PHE A 213 -14.68 -0.30 -12.69
N ASN A 214 -14.70 -1.62 -12.88
CA ASN A 214 -15.87 -2.35 -13.37
C ASN A 214 -16.51 -3.21 -12.28
N LEU A 215 -17.72 -2.85 -11.84
CA LEU A 215 -18.49 -3.55 -10.80
C LEU A 215 -18.90 -4.99 -11.13
N GLN A 216 -18.67 -5.45 -12.35
CA GLN A 216 -18.86 -6.85 -12.74
C GLN A 216 -17.64 -7.73 -12.42
N ASP A 217 -16.47 -7.12 -12.19
CA ASP A 217 -15.24 -7.83 -11.84
C ASP A 217 -15.20 -8.15 -10.34
N ALA A 218 -14.91 -9.41 -10.01
CA ALA A 218 -14.69 -9.85 -8.63
C ALA A 218 -13.57 -9.05 -7.93
N SER A 219 -12.54 -8.63 -8.68
CA SER A 219 -11.45 -7.80 -8.15
C SER A 219 -11.91 -6.40 -7.75
N ALA A 220 -12.84 -5.81 -8.52
CA ALA A 220 -13.44 -4.52 -8.21
C ALA A 220 -14.39 -4.62 -7.00
N LEU A 221 -15.14 -5.72 -6.88
CA LEU A 221 -15.97 -5.98 -5.70
C LEU A 221 -15.12 -6.16 -4.43
N ALA A 222 -13.99 -6.86 -4.54
CA ALA A 222 -13.05 -7.02 -3.42
C ALA A 222 -12.38 -5.69 -3.03
N LEU A 223 -12.11 -4.81 -4.01
CA LEU A 223 -11.63 -3.45 -3.75
C LEU A 223 -12.70 -2.60 -3.04
N LEU A 224 -13.96 -2.65 -3.50
CA LEU A 224 -15.08 -1.96 -2.89
C LEU A 224 -15.30 -2.39 -1.43
N GLU A 225 -15.14 -3.68 -1.14
CA GLU A 225 -15.22 -4.22 0.22
C GLU A 225 -14.07 -3.74 1.12
N ALA A 226 -12.85 -3.64 0.59
CA ALA A 226 -11.71 -3.09 1.32
C ALA A 226 -11.90 -1.59 1.63
N ILE A 227 -12.46 -0.82 0.69
CA ILE A 227 -12.80 0.59 0.89
C ILE A 227 -13.88 0.74 1.97
N ALA A 228 -14.94 -0.09 1.91
CA ALA A 228 -15.99 -0.11 2.92
C ALA A 228 -15.44 -0.44 4.31
N SER A 229 -14.55 -1.44 4.41
CA SER A 229 -13.89 -1.84 5.66
C SER A 229 -13.06 -0.70 6.24
N LEU A 230 -12.26 -0.02 5.41
CA LEU A 230 -11.51 1.16 5.81
C LEU A 230 -12.41 2.28 6.36
N GLN A 231 -13.54 2.57 5.71
CA GLN A 231 -14.46 3.61 6.16
C GLN A 231 -15.14 3.26 7.49
N ILE A 232 -15.44 1.97 7.72
CA ILE A 232 -15.95 1.49 9.01
C ILE A 232 -14.89 1.68 10.10
N VAL A 233 -13.62 1.37 9.82
CA VAL A 233 -12.51 1.60 10.75
C VAL A 233 -12.32 3.10 11.03
N MET A 234 -12.42 3.96 10.01
CA MET A 234 -12.39 5.42 10.21
C MET A 234 -13.50 5.88 11.15
N LEU A 235 -14.73 5.41 10.96
CA LEU A 235 -15.84 5.73 11.85
C LEU A 235 -15.60 5.22 13.28
N ALA A 236 -15.12 3.98 13.42
CA ALA A 236 -14.81 3.41 14.73
C ALA A 236 -13.73 4.19 15.49
N LYS A 237 -12.77 4.79 14.78
CA LYS A 237 -11.64 5.52 15.38
C LYS A 237 -11.91 7.01 15.61
N LEU A 238 -12.59 7.68 14.69
CA LEU A 238 -12.86 9.11 14.76
C LEU A 238 -14.25 9.43 15.36
N GLY A 239 -15.16 8.46 15.39
CA GLY A 239 -16.48 8.58 16.00
C GLY A 239 -17.45 9.50 15.24
N ALA A 240 -18.43 10.02 15.98
CA ALA A 240 -19.51 10.84 15.44
C ALA A 240 -19.07 12.07 14.61
N PRO A 241 -17.98 12.79 14.96
CA PRO A 241 -17.51 13.92 14.15
C PRO A 241 -17.16 13.53 12.71
N PHE A 242 -16.62 12.33 12.50
CA PHE A 242 -16.35 11.82 11.16
C PHE A 242 -17.62 11.52 10.39
N LEU A 243 -18.62 10.92 11.04
CA LEU A 243 -19.91 10.62 10.40
C LEU A 243 -20.64 11.90 9.98
N SER A 244 -20.68 12.92 10.84
CA SER A 244 -21.27 14.22 10.51
C SER A 244 -20.53 14.89 9.35
N HIS A 245 -19.19 14.90 9.38
CA HIS A 245 -18.41 15.47 8.28
C HIS A 245 -18.67 14.73 6.95
N LEU A 246 -18.72 13.41 6.98
CA LEU A 246 -19.03 12.58 5.82
C LEU A 246 -20.43 12.90 5.26
N HIS A 247 -21.43 12.92 6.13
CA HIS A 247 -22.83 13.11 5.78
C HIS A 247 -23.15 14.54 5.32
N ASP A 248 -22.70 15.54 6.07
CA ASP A 248 -23.13 16.94 5.89
C ASP A 248 -22.22 17.73 4.95
N VAL A 249 -20.96 17.30 4.78
CA VAL A 249 -19.95 18.04 4.02
C VAL A 249 -19.46 17.24 2.81
N TYR A 250 -18.91 16.05 3.03
CA TYR A 250 -18.19 15.34 1.97
C TYR A 250 -19.14 14.74 0.91
N LEU A 251 -20.14 13.96 1.30
CA LEU A 251 -21.08 13.34 0.33
C LEU A 251 -21.86 14.39 -0.49
N PRO A 252 -22.37 15.49 0.09
CA PRO A 252 -22.99 16.57 -0.68
C PRO A 252 -22.01 17.25 -1.64
N SER A 253 -20.72 17.36 -1.27
CA SER A 253 -19.70 17.96 -2.14
C SER A 253 -19.45 17.18 -3.43
N ILE A 254 -19.65 15.85 -3.39
CA ILE A 254 -19.59 14.96 -4.56
C ILE A 254 -20.96 14.77 -5.24
N GLN A 255 -21.93 15.64 -4.93
CA GLN A 255 -23.28 15.69 -5.54
C GLN A 255 -24.15 14.45 -5.24
N CYS A 256 -23.95 13.78 -4.10
CA CYS A 256 -24.89 12.74 -3.64
C CYS A 256 -26.23 13.36 -3.20
N SER A 257 -27.33 12.64 -3.43
CA SER A 257 -28.65 13.05 -2.95
C SER A 257 -28.76 12.89 -1.43
N ALA A 258 -29.63 13.67 -0.78
CA ALA A 258 -29.90 13.56 0.65
C ALA A 258 -30.27 12.12 1.08
N GLU A 259 -31.14 11.47 0.30
CA GLU A 259 -31.52 10.06 0.52
C GLU A 259 -30.33 9.09 0.49
N PHE A 260 -29.35 9.35 -0.39
CA PHE A 260 -28.13 8.55 -0.43
C PHE A 260 -27.27 8.81 0.80
N CYS A 261 -27.12 10.07 1.20
CA CYS A 261 -26.35 10.44 2.39
C CYS A 261 -26.89 9.77 3.65
N ASP A 262 -28.21 9.86 3.89
CA ASP A 262 -28.89 9.27 5.05
C ASP A 262 -28.67 7.75 5.10
N GLU A 263 -28.93 7.07 3.98
CA GLU A 263 -28.83 5.61 3.91
C GLU A 263 -27.38 5.13 4.01
N TYR A 264 -26.44 5.86 3.40
CA TYR A 264 -25.01 5.56 3.49
C TYR A 264 -24.49 5.71 4.92
N ALA A 265 -24.86 6.80 5.62
CA ALA A 265 -24.51 7.01 7.02
C ALA A 265 -25.11 5.94 7.94
N ARG A 266 -26.36 5.52 7.66
CA ARG A 266 -27.05 4.44 8.38
C ARG A 266 -26.34 3.10 8.22
N LEU A 267 -25.95 2.74 7.00
CA LEU A 267 -25.25 1.49 6.70
C LEU A 267 -23.82 1.49 7.27
N LEU A 268 -23.11 2.62 7.17
CA LEU A 268 -21.78 2.75 7.73
C LEU A 268 -21.80 2.57 9.26
N SER A 269 -22.82 3.10 9.93
CA SER A 269 -23.00 2.96 11.38
C SER A 269 -23.32 1.53 11.84
N GLN A 270 -23.82 0.67 10.94
CA GLN A 270 -24.05 -0.75 11.24
C GLN A 270 -22.76 -1.57 11.22
N GLY A 271 -21.70 -1.08 10.57
CA GLY A 271 -20.39 -1.73 10.54
C GLY A 271 -20.31 -2.99 9.67
N ASP A 272 -21.24 -3.18 8.72
CA ASP A 272 -21.21 -4.31 7.79
C ASP A 272 -20.66 -3.88 6.42
N ALA A 273 -19.38 -4.18 6.18
CA ALA A 273 -18.68 -3.86 4.93
C ALA A 273 -19.34 -4.52 3.71
N ARG A 274 -19.94 -5.71 3.89
CA ARG A 274 -20.62 -6.45 2.84
C ARG A 274 -21.89 -5.73 2.39
N GLN A 275 -22.69 -5.28 3.35
CA GLN A 275 -23.91 -4.53 3.08
C GLN A 275 -23.60 -3.17 2.43
N LEU A 276 -22.58 -2.46 2.93
CA LEU A 276 -22.17 -1.18 2.35
C LEU A 276 -21.67 -1.33 0.91
N ARG A 277 -20.89 -2.38 0.64
CA ARG A 277 -20.46 -2.75 -0.72
C ARG A 277 -21.65 -3.04 -1.63
N ASP A 278 -22.61 -3.85 -1.18
CA ASP A 278 -23.76 -4.23 -1.99
C ASP A 278 -24.66 -3.01 -2.30
N PHE A 279 -24.84 -2.09 -1.33
CA PHE A 279 -25.52 -0.80 -1.52
C PHE A 279 -24.81 0.08 -2.58
N LEU A 280 -23.49 0.26 -2.44
CA LEU A 280 -22.70 1.04 -3.40
C LEU A 280 -22.76 0.44 -4.81
N ARG A 281 -22.67 -0.89 -4.93
CA ARG A 281 -22.79 -1.59 -6.20
C ARG A 281 -24.14 -1.33 -6.88
N GLU A 282 -25.24 -1.40 -6.12
CA GLU A 282 -26.60 -1.17 -6.66
C GLU A 282 -26.80 0.26 -7.12
N ARG A 283 -26.30 1.23 -6.36
CA ARG A 283 -26.44 2.67 -6.68
C ARG A 283 -25.54 3.12 -7.83
N MET A 284 -24.35 2.52 -7.97
CA MET A 284 -23.44 2.81 -9.08
C MET A 284 -23.81 2.08 -10.39
N ASN A 285 -24.66 1.05 -10.33
CA ASN A 285 -25.14 0.32 -11.51
C ASN A 285 -26.66 0.49 -11.71
N PRO A 286 -27.12 1.66 -12.21
CA PRO A 286 -28.55 1.95 -12.34
C PRO A 286 -29.29 0.99 -13.30
N GLY A 287 -28.58 0.23 -14.14
CA GLY A 287 -29.15 -0.74 -15.07
C GLY A 287 -29.72 -2.02 -14.43
N SER A 288 -29.40 -2.34 -13.17
CA SER A 288 -29.96 -3.52 -12.48
C SER A 288 -31.30 -3.29 -11.79
N SER A 289 -31.63 -2.04 -11.43
CA SER A 289 -32.91 -1.73 -10.77
C SER A 289 -34.07 -1.61 -11.78
N ALA A 290 -33.78 -1.21 -13.02
CA ALA A 290 -34.79 -1.12 -14.09
C ALA A 290 -35.26 -2.48 -14.65
N ARG A 291 -34.57 -3.59 -14.37
CA ARG A 291 -34.93 -4.94 -14.85
C ARG A 291 -35.74 -5.79 -13.87
N LYS A 292 -36.00 -5.31 -12.65
CA LYS A 292 -36.86 -6.02 -11.67
C LYS A 292 -38.31 -5.52 -11.65
N SER A 293 -38.67 -4.61 -12.56
CA SER A 293 -40.01 -4.02 -12.67
C SER A 293 -40.68 -4.24 -14.03
N GLN A 294 -40.28 -5.28 -14.77
CA GLN A 294 -40.99 -5.79 -15.94
C GLN A 294 -41.36 -7.26 -15.75
#